data_AF-A0A9D3U9Q5-F1
#
_entry.id   AF-A0A9D3U9Q5-F1
#
_cell.length_a   1.000
_cell.length_b   1.000
_cell.length_c   1.000
_cell.angle_alpha   90.00
_cell.angle_beta   90.00
_cell.angle_gamma   90.00
#
_symmetry.space_group_name_H-M   'P 1'
#
loop_
_entity.id
_entity.type
_entity.pdbx_description
1 polymer ?
#
loop_
_entity_poly.entity_id
_entity_poly.type
_entity_poly.pdbx_seq_one_letter_code
_entity_poly.pdbx_strand_id
1 'polypeptide(L)'
;MTRTCTSTICEVWSKACHLFAAISSAKFSRLKHDLHSLKKGNLPFKEYVAKIKGTCNLLEASGHLVSTAEQVNIVLARLSVEFDSMLTITSFSSEPLTME
;
A
#
# COMPACT_ATOMS: atom_id res chain seq x y z
N MET A 1 -2.22 -52.49 12.82
CA MET A 1 -3.04 -51.43 13.46
C MET A 1 -2.28 -50.11 13.37
N THR A 2 -2.32 -49.42 12.22
CA THR A 2 -1.50 -48.22 11.94
C THR A 2 -2.24 -47.25 11.00
N ARG A 3 -3.49 -46.89 11.32
CA ARG A 3 -4.32 -46.06 10.43
C ARG A 3 -5.04 -44.88 11.09
N THR A 4 -4.50 -44.36 12.19
CA THR A 4 -5.09 -43.24 12.94
C THR A 4 -4.16 -42.03 13.11
N CYS A 5 -2.84 -42.18 12.91
CA CYS A 5 -1.90 -41.07 13.04
C CYS A 5 -1.93 -40.08 11.86
N THR A 6 -2.29 -40.56 10.67
CA THR A 6 -2.28 -39.75 9.45
C THR A 6 -3.45 -38.76 9.38
N SER A 7 -4.65 -39.09 9.89
CA SER A 7 -5.77 -38.14 9.89
C SER A 7 -5.48 -36.94 10.79
N THR A 8 -4.97 -37.18 11.99
CA THR A 8 -4.69 -36.14 13.00
C THR A 8 -3.61 -35.17 12.52
N ILE A 9 -2.53 -35.66 11.89
CA ILE A 9 -1.45 -34.80 11.36
C ILE A 9 -1.98 -33.95 10.19
N CYS A 10 -2.74 -34.54 9.27
CA CYS A 10 -3.36 -33.82 8.16
C CYS A 10 -4.33 -32.74 8.64
N GLU A 11 -5.12 -33.02 9.68
CA GLU A 11 -6.04 -32.04 10.28
C GLU A 11 -5.31 -30.88 10.95
N VAL A 12 -4.24 -31.16 11.71
CA VAL A 12 -3.40 -30.12 12.31
C VAL A 12 -2.74 -29.25 11.24
N TRP A 13 -2.19 -29.88 10.19
CA TRP A 13 -1.59 -29.17 9.06
C TRP A 13 -2.61 -28.31 8.32
N SER A 14 -3.81 -28.85 8.04
CA SER A 14 -4.88 -28.10 7.38
C SER A 14 -5.33 -26.89 8.21
N LYS A 15 -5.49 -27.04 9.53
CA LYS A 15 -5.79 -25.92 10.43
C LYS A 15 -4.68 -24.88 10.45
N ALA A 16 -3.41 -25.30 10.47
CA ALA A 16 -2.27 -24.39 10.40
C ALA A 16 -2.25 -23.62 9.07
N CYS A 17 -2.49 -24.29 7.94
CA CYS A 17 -2.60 -23.66 6.62
C CYS A 17 -3.75 -22.65 6.57
N HIS A 18 -4.93 -23.00 7.07
CA HIS A 18 -6.07 -22.08 7.14
C HIS A 18 -5.79 -20.88 8.03
N LEU A 19 -5.18 -21.08 9.19
CA LEU A 19 -4.80 -19.99 10.09
C LEU A 19 -3.77 -19.08 9.45
N PHE A 20 -2.74 -19.65 8.81
CA PHE A 20 -1.74 -18.89 8.08
C PHE A 20 -2.36 -18.09 6.93
N ALA A 21 -3.26 -18.70 6.15
CA ALA A 21 -3.98 -18.01 5.08
C ALA A 21 -4.87 -16.87 5.61
N ALA A 22 -5.60 -17.10 6.71
CA ALA A 22 -6.43 -16.09 7.35
C ALA A 22 -5.60 -14.92 7.92
N ILE A 23 -4.50 -15.22 8.61
CA ILE A 23 -3.58 -14.20 9.14
C ILE A 23 -2.96 -13.39 8.01
N SER A 24 -2.51 -14.05 6.94
CA SER A 24 -1.90 -13.38 5.79
C SER A 24 -2.93 -12.50 5.08
N SER A 25 -4.16 -12.98 4.91
CA SER A 25 -5.27 -12.21 4.31
C SER A 25 -5.71 -11.03 5.17
N ALA A 26 -5.73 -11.18 6.50
CA ALA A 26 -6.04 -10.10 7.43
C ALA A 26 -4.92 -9.04 7.46
N LYS A 27 -3.66 -9.48 7.47
CA LYS A 27 -2.48 -8.60 7.36
C LYS A 27 -2.49 -7.83 6.04
N PHE A 28 -2.79 -8.49 4.94
CA PHE A 28 -2.94 -7.87 3.63
C PHE A 28 -4.05 -6.81 3.64
N SER A 29 -5.25 -7.17 4.10
CA SER A 29 -6.39 -6.25 4.20
C SER A 29 -6.03 -5.02 5.03
N ARG A 30 -5.31 -5.21 6.14
CA ARG A 30 -4.82 -4.12 6.98
C ARG A 30 -3.80 -3.25 6.26
N LEU A 31 -2.77 -3.82 5.63
CA LEU A 31 -1.76 -3.05 4.89
C LEU A 31 -2.40 -2.24 3.75
N LYS A 32 -3.36 -2.85 3.04
CA LYS A 32 -4.13 -2.17 2.00
C LYS A 32 -4.96 -1.03 2.58
N HIS A 33 -5.63 -1.27 3.71
CA HIS A 33 -6.38 -0.24 4.42
C HIS A 33 -5.48 0.91 4.91
N ASP A 34 -4.31 0.61 5.46
CA ASP A 34 -3.35 1.60 5.95
C ASP A 34 -2.80 2.45 4.80
N LEU A 35 -2.45 1.82 3.68
CA LEU A 35 -2.08 2.49 2.43
C LEU A 35 -3.23 3.39 1.95
N HIS A 36 -4.46 2.86 1.97
CA HIS A 36 -5.67 3.59 1.62
C HIS A 36 -6.22 4.50 2.73
N SER A 37 -5.53 4.67 3.85
CA SER A 37 -5.88 5.66 4.88
C SER A 37 -4.81 6.73 5.03
N LEU A 38 -3.61 6.49 4.50
CA LEU A 38 -2.53 7.46 4.50
C LEU A 38 -2.96 8.72 3.76
N LYS A 39 -2.90 9.84 4.45
CA LYS A 39 -2.98 11.19 3.91
C LYS A 39 -1.68 11.90 4.27
N LYS A 40 -1.23 12.85 3.45
CA LYS A 40 -0.05 13.66 3.80
C LYS A 40 -0.24 14.37 5.13
N GLY A 41 -1.37 15.06 5.32
CA GLY A 41 -1.60 15.90 6.51
C GLY A 41 -0.42 16.85 6.76
N ASN A 42 0.03 16.91 8.02
CA ASN A 42 1.19 17.72 8.44
C ASN A 42 2.54 17.01 8.25
N LEU A 43 2.58 15.81 7.65
CA LEU A 43 3.85 15.12 7.41
C LEU A 43 4.67 15.86 6.33
N PRO A 44 5.99 16.00 6.53
CA PRO A 44 6.90 16.37 5.45
C PRO A 44 6.72 15.42 4.26
N PHE A 45 6.71 15.96 3.03
CA PHE A 45 6.45 15.18 1.82
C PHE A 45 7.37 13.96 1.69
N LYS A 46 8.66 14.12 2.05
CA LYS A 46 9.65 13.04 2.08
C LYS A 46 9.25 11.90 3.01
N GLU A 47 8.75 12.21 4.20
CA GLU A 47 8.30 11.20 5.17
C GLU A 47 7.02 10.51 4.74
N TYR A 48 6.11 11.26 4.11
CA TYR A 48 4.89 10.72 3.52
C TYR A 48 5.18 9.70 2.42
N VAL A 49 6.05 10.05 1.45
CA VAL A 49 6.47 9.14 0.37
C VAL A 49 7.21 7.93 0.94
N ALA A 50 8.07 8.11 1.95
CA ALA A 50 8.76 7.01 2.61
C ALA A 50 7.80 6.03 3.28
N LYS A 51 6.73 6.50 3.93
CA LYS A 51 5.68 5.65 4.53
C LYS A 51 4.93 4.84 3.47
N ILE A 52 4.53 5.46 2.36
CA ILE A 52 3.87 4.77 1.25
C ILE A 52 4.76 3.65 0.71
N LYS A 53 6.04 3.96 0.46
CA LYS A 53 7.01 2.97 -0.02
C LYS A 53 7.21 1.83 0.98
N GLY A 54 7.30 2.13 2.27
CA GLY A 54 7.40 1.13 3.34
C GLY A 54 6.20 0.17 3.36
N THR A 55 4.98 0.70 3.23
CA THR A 55 3.77 -0.12 3.16
C THR A 55 3.71 -0.97 1.88
N CYS A 56 4.18 -0.44 0.74
CA CYS A 56 4.27 -1.20 -0.51
C CYS A 56 5.28 -2.35 -0.42
N ASN A 57 6.44 -2.12 0.20
CA ASN A 57 7.44 -3.18 0.42
C ASN A 57 6.88 -4.30 1.32
N LEU A 58 6.05 -3.97 2.32
CA LEU A 58 5.39 -4.98 3.16
C LEU A 58 4.33 -5.79 2.40
N LEU A 59 3.63 -5.16 1.44
CA LEU A 59 2.71 -5.85 0.54
C LEU A 59 3.46 -6.79 -0.41
N GLU A 60 4.57 -6.34 -0.97
CA GLU A 60 5.44 -7.14 -1.85
C GLU A 60 6.03 -8.35 -1.11
N ALA A 61 6.52 -8.14 0.12
CA ALA A 61 6.99 -9.23 0.97
C ALA A 61 5.90 -10.25 1.34
N SER A 62 4.62 -9.86 1.24
CA SER A 62 3.46 -10.74 1.41
C SER A 62 3.04 -11.45 0.12
N GLY A 63 3.82 -11.33 -0.96
CA GLY A 63 3.55 -11.94 -2.27
C GLY A 63 2.64 -11.11 -3.17
N HIS A 64 2.31 -9.87 -2.80
CA HIS A 64 1.45 -8.98 -3.57
C HIS A 64 2.23 -7.80 -4.13
N LEU A 65 2.52 -7.84 -5.44
CA LEU A 65 3.18 -6.76 -6.15
C LEU A 65 2.26 -5.54 -6.28
N VAL A 66 2.73 -4.38 -5.81
CA VAL A 66 2.08 -3.09 -6.05
C VAL A 66 2.84 -2.40 -7.18
N SER A 67 2.19 -2.23 -8.34
CA SER A 67 2.83 -1.61 -9.50
C SER A 67 3.27 -0.17 -9.22
N THR A 68 4.34 0.29 -9.87
CA THR A 68 4.80 1.69 -9.75
C THR A 68 3.69 2.69 -10.12
N ALA A 69 2.87 2.39 -11.12
CA ALA A 69 1.75 3.23 -11.52
C ALA A 69 0.70 3.37 -10.39
N GLU A 70 0.40 2.27 -9.70
CA GLU A 70 -0.48 2.27 -8.52
C GLU A 70 0.10 3.12 -7.39
N GLN A 71 1.41 2.97 -7.13
CA GLN A 71 2.10 3.75 -6.10
C GLN A 71 2.02 5.26 -6.40
N VAL A 72 2.25 5.66 -7.66
CA VAL A 72 2.14 7.05 -8.11
C VAL A 72 0.71 7.56 -7.94
N ASN A 73 -0.28 6.77 -8.34
CA ASN A 73 -1.69 7.14 -8.19
C ASN A 73 -2.08 7.33 -6.72
N ILE A 74 -1.60 6.46 -5.82
CA ILE A 74 -1.83 6.58 -4.37
C ILE A 74 -1.16 7.85 -3.82
N VAL A 75 0.07 8.16 -4.23
CA VAL A 75 0.75 9.38 -3.81
C VAL A 75 -0.05 10.61 -4.24
N LEU A 76 -0.45 10.68 -5.52
CA LEU A 76 -1.18 11.80 -6.13
C LEU A 76 -2.58 11.99 -5.54
N ALA A 77 -3.37 10.92 -5.42
CA ALA A 77 -4.75 10.99 -4.93
C ALA A 77 -4.88 11.41 -3.44
N ARG A 78 -3.77 11.42 -2.70
CA ARG A 78 -3.74 11.61 -1.23
C ARG A 78 -2.79 12.70 -0.77
N LEU A 79 -2.20 13.41 -1.73
CA LEU A 79 -1.60 14.71 -1.50
C LEU A 79 -2.66 15.67 -0.94
N SER A 80 -2.28 16.48 0.05
CA SER A 80 -3.19 17.48 0.65
C SER A 80 -3.61 18.52 -0.40
N VAL A 81 -4.81 19.08 -0.29
CA VAL A 81 -5.33 20.18 -1.14
C VAL A 81 -4.38 21.38 -1.24
N GLU A 82 -3.55 21.58 -0.22
CA GLU A 82 -2.48 22.59 -0.19
C GLU A 82 -1.49 22.42 -1.37
N PHE A 83 -1.22 21.18 -1.76
CA PHE A 83 -0.33 20.86 -2.88
C PHE A 83 -1.03 20.98 -4.22
N ASP A 84 -2.32 20.68 -4.28
CA ASP A 84 -3.16 20.90 -5.47
C ASP A 84 -3.18 22.39 -5.81
N SER A 85 -3.31 23.24 -4.80
CA SER A 85 -3.26 24.70 -4.94
C SER A 85 -1.90 25.17 -5.46
N MET A 86 -0.79 24.65 -4.91
CA MET A 86 0.56 24.93 -5.45
C MET A 86 0.76 24.43 -6.88
N LEU A 87 0.31 23.22 -7.21
CA LEU A 87 0.44 22.65 -8.55
C LEU A 87 -0.36 23.45 -9.57
N THR A 88 -1.56 23.91 -9.19
CA THR A 88 -2.40 24.79 -10.01
C THR A 88 -1.71 26.13 -10.26
N ILE A 89 -1.13 26.75 -9.22
CA ILE A 89 -0.38 28.03 -9.33
C ILE A 89 0.85 27.86 -10.22
N THR A 90 1.59 26.74 -10.08
CA THR A 90 2.80 26.49 -10.87
C THR A 90 2.44 26.16 -12.33
N SER A 91 1.34 25.46 -12.57
CA SER A 91 0.82 25.17 -13.91
C SER A 91 0.30 26.44 -14.60
N PHE A 92 -0.33 27.36 -13.86
CA PHE A 92 -0.72 28.68 -14.37
C PHE A 92 0.48 29.58 -14.65
N SER A 93 1.56 29.44 -13.87
CA SER A 93 2.80 30.20 -14.09
C SER A 93 3.60 29.73 -15.30
N SER A 94 3.24 28.60 -15.92
CA SER A 94 3.89 28.08 -17.13
C SER A 94 3.26 28.62 -18.42
N GLU A 95 2.71 29.84 -18.39
CA GLU A 95 2.39 30.61 -19.59
C GLU A 95 3.73 31.02 -20.25
N PRO A 96 4.06 30.55 -21.46
CA PRO A 96 5.21 31.09 -22.16
C PRO A 96 4.90 32.54 -22.51
N LEU A 97 5.60 33.47 -21.85
CA LEU A 97 5.69 34.85 -22.32
C LEU A 97 6.38 34.83 -23.69
N THR A 98 5.59 34.68 -24.75
CA THR A 98 5.97 35.14 -26.09
C THR A 98 6.06 36.66 -26.02
N MET A 99 7.27 37.17 -25.83
CA MET A 99 7.61 38.57 -26.09
C MET A 99 7.54 38.80 -27.61
N GLU A 100 6.65 39.71 -28.00
CA GLU A 100 6.64 40.38 -29.31
C GLU A 100 7.88 41.27 -29.47
#